data_AF-A0A6P1IA79-F1
#
_entry.id   AF-A0A6P1IA79-F1
#
_cell.length_a   1.000
_cell.length_b   1.000
_cell.length_c   1.000
_cell.angle_alpha   90.00
_cell.angle_beta   90.00
_cell.angle_gamma   90.00
#
_symmetry.space_group_name_H-M   'P 1'
#
loop_
_entity.id
_entity.type
_entity.pdbx_description
1 polymer ?
#
loop_
_entity_poly.entity_id
_entity_poly.type
_entity_poly.pdbx_seq_one_letter_code
_entity_poly.pdbx_strand_id
1 'polypeptide(L)'
;MSDITFAPAREQARAVASGEVSSVELVDLHLERIAAHNRRLNAIVTLDPDRARAEAAAADSKRAAGEELGLLHGLPITLKDSFETQGMRTVCGRRDLEGYVPKQDAEAVTRLRAAGAVIMGAFSYDRSGLTPASNAALLGRLLQHPRGDAGHALKGTFQSHYSWMQADTARHAIRLRWIEFFKDFDVVLMPVAPTVAPPHHNRLVDKFGRSIDVDGEQRPYWDQVKWSALANISGGPATTIPVRRGRTGLPVGLQVLGPAGGDLTTIEFAALLGREVEGYVPPPAYS
;
A
#
# COMPACT_ATOMS: atom_id res chain seq x y z
N MET A 1 -5.17 -18.76 -22.44
CA MET A 1 -4.01 -18.39 -21.60
C MET A 1 -4.56 -17.75 -20.33
N SER A 2 -3.95 -17.99 -19.18
CA SER A 2 -4.28 -17.23 -17.96
C SER A 2 -4.06 -15.74 -18.23
N ASP A 3 -4.95 -14.87 -17.76
CA ASP A 3 -4.80 -13.42 -17.89
C ASP A 3 -3.47 -12.98 -17.23
N ILE A 4 -2.51 -12.57 -18.07
CA ILE A 4 -1.15 -12.20 -17.65
C ILE A 4 -1.14 -11.02 -16.68
N THR A 5 -2.18 -10.18 -16.69
CA THR A 5 -2.32 -9.04 -15.78
C THR A 5 -2.52 -9.47 -14.32
N PHE A 6 -2.95 -10.71 -14.09
CA PHE A 6 -3.02 -11.33 -12.77
C PHE A 6 -1.79 -12.16 -12.40
N ALA A 7 -0.88 -12.40 -13.34
CA ALA A 7 0.34 -13.13 -13.05
C ALA A 7 1.24 -12.32 -12.10
N PRO A 8 2.04 -12.96 -11.24
CA PRO A 8 3.03 -12.28 -10.42
C PRO A 8 3.97 -11.38 -11.25
N ALA A 9 4.39 -10.26 -10.69
CA ALA A 9 5.29 -9.31 -11.38
C ALA A 9 6.55 -9.96 -11.99
N ARG A 10 7.13 -10.97 -11.31
CA ARG A 10 8.28 -11.74 -11.81
C ARG A 10 7.97 -12.54 -13.09
N GLU A 11 6.73 -12.98 -13.26
CA GLU A 11 6.29 -13.73 -14.44
C GLU A 11 5.98 -12.77 -15.58
N GLN A 12 5.32 -11.65 -15.31
CA GLN A 12 5.14 -10.56 -16.28
C GLN A 12 6.49 -10.03 -16.80
N ALA A 13 7.44 -9.74 -15.90
CA ALA A 13 8.77 -9.27 -16.28
C ALA A 13 9.55 -10.31 -17.10
N ARG A 14 9.42 -11.61 -16.78
CA ARG A 14 10.02 -12.69 -17.57
C ARG A 14 9.39 -12.79 -18.96
N ALA A 15 8.07 -12.67 -19.06
CA ALA A 15 7.35 -12.69 -20.34
C ALA A 15 7.83 -11.54 -21.24
N VAL A 16 7.98 -10.33 -20.69
CA VAL A 16 8.55 -9.18 -21.41
C VAL A 16 10.00 -9.45 -21.82
N ALA A 17 10.86 -9.89 -20.89
CA ALA A 17 12.27 -10.12 -21.18
C ALA A 17 12.49 -11.20 -22.27
N SER A 18 11.66 -12.26 -22.26
CA SER A 18 11.71 -13.33 -23.26
C SER A 18 11.07 -12.95 -24.61
N GLY A 19 10.29 -11.87 -24.65
CA GLY A 19 9.51 -11.46 -25.82
C GLY A 19 8.24 -12.26 -26.04
N GLU A 20 7.76 -13.01 -25.04
CA GLU A 20 6.44 -13.66 -25.06
C GLU A 20 5.31 -12.62 -25.15
N VAL A 21 5.47 -11.49 -24.46
CA VAL A 21 4.61 -10.30 -24.53
C VAL A 21 5.50 -9.08 -24.74
N SER A 22 5.04 -8.08 -25.49
CA SER A 22 5.75 -6.80 -25.53
C SER A 22 5.45 -5.95 -24.28
N SER A 23 6.35 -5.05 -23.92
CA SER A 23 6.12 -4.06 -22.86
C SER A 23 4.91 -3.17 -23.20
N VAL A 24 4.79 -2.75 -24.47
CA VAL A 24 3.63 -1.96 -24.94
C VAL A 24 2.32 -2.74 -24.78
N GLU A 25 2.28 -3.99 -25.21
CA GLU A 25 1.11 -4.86 -25.06
C GLU A 25 0.73 -5.06 -23.60
N LEU A 26 1.71 -5.29 -22.72
CA LEU A 26 1.45 -5.45 -21.29
C LEU A 26 0.90 -4.15 -20.67
N VAL A 27 1.43 -2.99 -21.05
CA VAL A 27 0.90 -1.67 -20.64
C VAL A 27 -0.54 -1.49 -21.13
N ASP A 28 -0.82 -1.79 -22.39
CA ASP A 28 -2.17 -1.65 -22.95
C ASP A 28 -3.17 -2.57 -22.26
N LEU A 29 -2.81 -3.82 -21.95
CA LEU A 29 -3.66 -4.74 -21.17
C LEU A 29 -4.01 -4.17 -19.79
N HIS A 30 -3.06 -3.55 -19.08
CA HIS A 30 -3.35 -2.91 -17.79
C HIS A 30 -4.17 -1.62 -17.95
N LEU A 31 -3.94 -0.82 -19.00
CA LEU A 31 -4.74 0.36 -19.30
C LEU A 31 -6.20 0.00 -19.63
N GLU A 32 -6.44 -1.08 -20.36
CA GLU A 32 -7.78 -1.61 -20.66
C GLU A 32 -8.52 -2.02 -19.38
N ARG A 33 -7.84 -2.72 -18.46
CA ARG A 33 -8.42 -3.07 -17.15
C ARG A 33 -8.76 -1.84 -16.31
N ILE A 34 -7.89 -0.84 -16.33
CA ILE A 34 -8.15 0.44 -15.66
C ILE A 34 -9.39 1.10 -16.28
N ALA A 35 -9.50 1.15 -17.60
CA ALA A 35 -10.67 1.71 -18.28
C ALA A 35 -11.97 0.96 -17.91
N ALA A 36 -11.91 -0.37 -17.85
CA ALA A 36 -13.07 -1.22 -17.55
C ALA A 36 -13.57 -1.10 -16.09
N HIS A 37 -12.66 -0.89 -15.14
CA HIS A 37 -12.99 -1.05 -13.71
C HIS A 37 -12.82 0.21 -12.86
N ASN A 38 -11.96 1.15 -13.24
CA ASN A 38 -11.58 2.27 -12.37
C ASN A 38 -12.73 3.25 -12.12
N ARG A 39 -13.74 3.32 -12.99
CA ARG A 39 -14.95 4.14 -12.74
C ARG A 39 -15.66 3.74 -11.45
N ARG A 40 -15.69 2.45 -11.13
CA ARG A 40 -16.32 1.94 -9.90
C ARG A 40 -15.33 1.85 -8.73
N LEU A 41 -14.08 1.47 -9.02
CA LEU A 41 -13.06 1.28 -7.99
C LEU A 41 -12.47 2.60 -7.48
N ASN A 42 -12.35 3.61 -8.35
CA ASN A 42 -11.70 4.88 -8.06
C ASN A 42 -10.30 4.71 -7.43
N ALA A 43 -9.53 3.74 -7.93
CA ALA A 43 -8.21 3.40 -7.41
C ALA A 43 -7.13 4.32 -7.99
N ILE A 44 -7.18 4.57 -9.31
CA ILE A 44 -6.21 5.39 -10.02
C ILE A 44 -6.74 6.82 -10.15
N VAL A 45 -5.98 7.80 -9.67
CA VAL A 45 -6.37 9.22 -9.67
C VAL A 45 -5.63 10.04 -10.72
N THR A 46 -4.47 9.56 -11.18
CA THR A 46 -3.68 10.16 -12.26
C THR A 46 -3.23 9.05 -13.19
N LEU A 47 -3.35 9.25 -14.50
CA LEU A 47 -2.84 8.38 -15.54
C LEU A 47 -2.03 9.19 -16.54
N ASP A 48 -1.00 8.58 -17.11
CA ASP A 48 -0.22 9.13 -18.23
C ASP A 48 -0.01 8.05 -19.30
N PRO A 49 -1.07 7.68 -20.07
CA PRO A 49 -1.02 6.57 -21.00
C PRO A 49 -0.02 6.78 -22.13
N ASP A 50 0.10 8.01 -22.63
CA ASP A 50 0.96 8.34 -23.76
C ASP A 50 2.44 8.18 -23.39
N ARG A 51 2.83 8.69 -22.22
CA ARG A 51 4.18 8.48 -21.71
C ARG A 51 4.43 7.02 -21.39
N ALA A 52 3.48 6.32 -20.76
CA ALA A 52 3.63 4.91 -20.43
C ALA A 52 3.91 4.07 -21.68
N ARG A 53 3.15 4.29 -22.77
CA ARG A 53 3.39 3.63 -24.06
C ARG A 53 4.73 4.00 -24.67
N ALA A 54 5.14 5.26 -24.59
CA ALA A 54 6.44 5.70 -25.11
C ALA A 54 7.61 5.05 -24.35
N GLU A 55 7.53 5.01 -23.01
CA GLU A 55 8.51 4.32 -22.16
C GLU A 55 8.53 2.81 -22.43
N ALA A 56 7.36 2.22 -22.65
CA ALA A 56 7.23 0.80 -22.99
C ALA A 56 7.84 0.46 -24.35
N ALA A 57 7.58 1.28 -25.38
CA ALA A 57 8.18 1.12 -26.71
C ALA A 57 9.71 1.26 -26.67
N ALA A 58 10.23 2.14 -25.81
CA ALA A 58 11.66 2.26 -25.57
C ALA A 58 12.22 1.00 -24.88
N ALA A 59 11.49 0.42 -23.93
CA ALA A 59 11.86 -0.86 -23.33
C ALA A 59 11.91 -1.99 -24.37
N ASP A 60 10.87 -2.12 -25.20
CA ASP A 60 10.84 -3.11 -26.28
C ASP A 60 12.00 -2.96 -27.28
N SER A 61 12.35 -1.72 -27.63
CA SER A 61 13.50 -1.43 -28.50
C SER A 61 14.82 -1.87 -27.87
N LYS A 62 15.03 -1.60 -26.57
CA LYS A 62 16.23 -2.05 -25.84
C LYS A 62 16.34 -3.56 -25.80
N ARG A 63 15.23 -4.26 -25.52
CA ARG A 63 15.15 -5.72 -25.56
C ARG A 63 15.52 -6.27 -26.94
N ALA A 64 14.95 -5.69 -28.00
CA ALA A 64 15.23 -6.11 -29.37
C ALA A 64 16.70 -5.87 -29.79
N ALA A 65 17.33 -4.82 -29.25
CA ALA A 65 18.74 -4.52 -29.45
C ALA A 65 19.69 -5.44 -28.65
N GLY A 66 19.18 -6.28 -27.75
CA GLY A 66 19.98 -7.15 -26.90
C GLY A 66 20.77 -6.39 -25.82
N GLU A 67 20.29 -5.22 -25.41
CA GLU A 67 20.88 -4.44 -24.32
C GLU A 67 20.72 -5.14 -22.95
N GLU A 68 21.52 -4.73 -21.97
CA GLU A 68 21.35 -5.17 -20.59
C GLU A 68 20.00 -4.70 -20.03
N LEU A 69 19.20 -5.64 -19.53
CA LEU A 69 17.85 -5.38 -19.03
C LEU A 69 17.85 -5.28 -17.50
N GLY A 70 17.22 -4.22 -16.97
CA GLY A 70 17.01 -4.08 -15.54
C GLY A 70 16.01 -5.10 -14.97
N LEU A 71 16.02 -5.28 -13.65
CA LEU A 71 15.17 -6.27 -12.96
C LEU A 71 13.66 -6.08 -13.17
N LEU A 72 13.23 -4.85 -13.48
CA LEU A 72 11.82 -4.48 -13.70
C LEU A 72 11.57 -4.07 -15.15
N HIS A 73 12.44 -4.46 -16.08
CA HIS A 73 12.42 -4.02 -17.46
C HIS A 73 11.04 -4.19 -18.13
N GLY A 74 10.46 -3.08 -18.56
CA GLY A 74 9.18 -3.02 -19.25
C GLY A 74 7.96 -3.34 -18.38
N LEU A 75 8.13 -3.53 -17.07
CA LEU A 75 7.03 -3.87 -16.18
C LEU A 75 6.17 -2.63 -15.88
N PRO A 76 4.87 -2.64 -16.19
CA PRO A 76 3.97 -1.56 -15.81
C PRO A 76 3.71 -1.53 -14.32
N ILE A 77 3.84 -0.36 -13.71
CA ILE A 77 3.56 -0.12 -12.30
C ILE A 77 2.72 1.15 -12.10
N THR A 78 2.09 1.23 -10.93
CA THR A 78 1.48 2.46 -10.42
C THR A 78 2.13 2.82 -9.09
N LEU A 79 2.13 4.11 -8.75
CA LEU A 79 2.73 4.62 -7.53
C LEU A 79 1.70 5.29 -6.64
N LYS A 80 1.98 5.38 -5.33
CA LYS A 80 1.14 6.21 -4.46
C LYS A 80 1.32 7.67 -4.87
N ASP A 81 0.22 8.42 -4.93
CA ASP A 81 0.14 9.87 -5.22
C ASP A 81 0.86 10.77 -4.17
N SER A 82 1.81 10.21 -3.42
CA SER A 82 2.73 10.88 -2.51
C SER A 82 4.20 10.71 -2.91
N PHE A 83 4.49 9.97 -3.97
CA PHE A 83 5.82 9.91 -4.58
C PHE A 83 5.87 10.88 -5.74
N GLU A 84 6.68 11.93 -5.60
CA GLU A 84 6.91 12.86 -6.70
C GLU A 84 7.37 12.10 -7.93
N THR A 85 6.63 12.27 -9.02
CA THR A 85 6.93 11.67 -10.31
C THR A 85 7.01 12.81 -11.31
N GLN A 86 8.19 13.07 -11.86
CA GLN A 86 8.46 14.19 -12.74
C GLN A 86 7.44 14.21 -13.87
N GLY A 87 6.75 15.34 -14.09
CA GLY A 87 5.79 15.48 -15.19
C GLY A 87 4.42 14.81 -14.97
N MET A 88 4.22 14.09 -13.87
CA MET A 88 2.93 13.47 -13.51
C MET A 88 2.30 14.18 -12.30
N ARG A 89 1.03 14.57 -12.42
CA ARG A 89 0.29 15.25 -11.35
C ARG A 89 0.32 14.42 -10.05
N THR A 90 0.90 15.01 -9.00
CA THR A 90 1.13 14.37 -7.69
C THR A 90 0.54 15.27 -6.60
N VAL A 91 -0.55 14.88 -5.93
CA VAL A 91 -1.30 15.82 -5.06
C VAL A 91 -1.53 15.33 -3.64
N CYS A 92 -1.14 14.11 -3.29
CA CYS A 92 -1.30 13.53 -1.95
C CYS A 92 -2.75 13.58 -1.43
N GLY A 93 -3.74 13.58 -2.34
CA GLY A 93 -5.14 13.83 -1.99
C GLY A 93 -5.46 15.25 -1.46
N ARG A 94 -4.49 16.17 -1.42
CA ARG A 94 -4.64 17.54 -0.96
C ARG A 94 -5.27 18.43 -2.04
N ARG A 95 -6.09 19.41 -1.61
CA ARG A 95 -6.74 20.37 -2.53
C ARG A 95 -5.80 21.52 -2.91
N ASP A 96 -4.97 21.96 -1.98
CA ASP A 96 -4.00 23.04 -2.22
C ASP A 96 -2.88 22.64 -3.19
N LEU A 97 -2.72 21.34 -3.47
CA LEU A 97 -1.77 20.81 -4.45
C LEU A 97 -2.45 20.42 -5.79
N GLU A 98 -3.70 20.79 -6.05
CA GLU A 98 -4.45 20.26 -7.21
C GLU A 98 -3.77 20.44 -8.57
N GLY A 99 -3.01 21.52 -8.76
CA GLY A 99 -2.21 21.78 -9.96
C GLY A 99 -0.74 21.38 -9.86
N TYR A 100 -0.31 20.69 -8.80
CA TYR A 100 1.10 20.38 -8.58
C TYR A 100 1.59 19.26 -9.50
N VAL A 101 2.59 19.59 -10.31
CA VAL A 101 3.34 18.65 -11.15
C VAL A 101 4.82 18.76 -10.75
N PRO A 102 5.40 17.72 -10.14
CA PRO A 102 6.79 17.74 -9.71
C PRO A 102 7.76 17.94 -10.89
N LYS A 103 8.85 18.64 -10.61
CA LYS A 103 9.95 18.85 -11.59
C LYS A 103 11.01 17.75 -11.55
N GLN A 104 10.97 16.90 -10.53
CA GLN A 104 11.91 15.80 -10.33
C GLN A 104 11.19 14.57 -9.80
N ASP A 105 11.81 13.42 -10.02
CA ASP A 105 11.39 12.17 -9.42
C ASP A 105 11.84 12.13 -7.94
N ALA A 106 11.01 11.54 -7.07
CA ALA A 106 11.45 11.10 -5.77
C ALA A 106 12.48 9.97 -5.93
N GLU A 107 13.40 9.82 -4.97
CA GLU A 107 14.49 8.84 -5.06
C GLU A 107 14.01 7.40 -5.36
N ALA A 108 12.90 6.99 -4.76
CA ALA A 108 12.30 5.68 -5.04
C ALA A 108 11.86 5.54 -6.50
N VAL A 109 11.32 6.61 -7.11
CA VAL A 109 10.87 6.65 -8.49
C VAL A 109 12.06 6.58 -9.45
N THR A 110 13.12 7.35 -9.17
CA THR A 110 14.38 7.29 -9.91
C THR A 110 14.93 5.87 -9.96
N ARG A 111 14.96 5.16 -8.83
CA ARG A 111 15.44 3.77 -8.75
C ARG A 111 14.56 2.78 -9.52
N LEU A 112 13.24 2.94 -9.47
CA LEU A 112 12.31 2.10 -10.24
C LEU A 112 12.48 2.29 -11.75
N ARG A 113 12.62 3.55 -12.22
CA ARG A 113 12.91 3.86 -13.63
C ARG A 113 14.27 3.32 -14.06
N ALA A 114 15.31 3.45 -13.22
CA ALA A 114 16.63 2.89 -13.49
C ALA A 114 16.60 1.35 -13.60
N ALA A 115 15.73 0.69 -12.82
CA ALA A 115 15.48 -0.74 -12.94
C ALA A 115 14.62 -1.14 -14.16
N GLY A 116 14.16 -0.16 -14.95
CA GLY A 116 13.44 -0.36 -16.21
C GLY A 116 11.91 -0.41 -16.10
N ALA A 117 11.33 -0.06 -14.94
CA ALA A 117 9.88 -0.05 -14.75
C ALA A 117 9.20 1.07 -15.57
N VAL A 118 8.00 0.80 -16.05
CA VAL A 118 7.14 1.74 -16.78
C VAL A 118 6.06 2.27 -15.82
N ILE A 119 6.05 3.58 -15.56
CA ILE A 119 5.12 4.18 -14.59
C ILE A 119 3.87 4.66 -15.33
N MET A 120 2.74 3.97 -15.14
CA MET A 120 1.49 4.27 -15.85
C MET A 120 0.65 5.37 -15.19
N GLY A 121 0.79 5.53 -13.88
CA GLY A 121 -0.10 6.40 -13.13
C GLY A 121 0.10 6.34 -11.62
N ALA A 122 -0.78 7.06 -10.92
CA ALA A 122 -0.77 7.15 -9.47
C ALA A 122 -2.11 6.75 -8.86
N PHE A 123 -2.06 5.99 -7.78
CA PHE A 123 -3.20 5.64 -6.94
C PHE A 123 -3.23 6.49 -5.67
N SER A 124 -4.42 6.75 -5.15
CA SER A 124 -4.60 7.51 -3.92
C SER A 124 -5.85 7.06 -3.18
N TYR A 125 -6.04 7.57 -1.97
CA TYR A 125 -7.28 7.38 -1.21
C TYR A 125 -8.10 8.68 -1.19
N ASP A 126 -9.36 8.56 -0.80
CA ASP A 126 -10.33 9.65 -0.78
C ASP A 126 -9.85 10.91 -0.02
N ARG A 127 -9.99 12.06 -0.70
CA ARG A 127 -9.64 13.44 -0.30
C ARG A 127 -10.47 13.98 0.88
N SER A 128 -11.42 13.20 1.41
CA SER A 128 -12.39 13.63 2.45
C SER A 128 -11.83 13.99 3.83
N GLY A 129 -10.53 13.80 4.10
CA GLY A 129 -9.98 13.90 5.47
C GLY A 129 -9.77 15.29 6.04
N LEU A 130 -9.76 16.33 5.22
CA LEU A 130 -9.34 17.68 5.64
C LEU A 130 -10.38 18.73 5.24
N THR A 131 -11.61 18.57 5.72
CA THR A 131 -12.68 19.57 5.52
C THR A 131 -13.04 20.25 6.85
N PRO A 132 -13.55 21.49 6.83
CA PRO A 132 -14.06 22.15 8.05
C PRO A 132 -15.07 21.29 8.81
N ALA A 133 -15.94 20.58 8.07
CA ALA A 133 -16.90 19.64 8.66
C ALA A 133 -16.20 18.46 9.36
N SER A 134 -15.14 17.90 8.77
CA SER A 134 -14.38 16.80 9.38
C SER A 134 -13.64 17.26 10.64
N ASN A 135 -13.13 18.49 10.63
CA ASN A 135 -12.49 19.11 11.81
C ASN A 135 -13.51 19.36 12.93
N ALA A 136 -14.71 19.83 12.60
CA ALA A 136 -15.79 19.99 13.58
C ALA A 136 -16.22 18.64 14.18
N ALA A 137 -16.33 17.59 13.36
CA ALA A 137 -16.61 16.24 13.84
C ALA A 137 -15.49 15.71 14.75
N LEU A 138 -14.22 15.95 14.41
CA LEU A 138 -13.07 15.60 15.24
C LEU A 138 -13.13 16.27 16.62
N LEU A 139 -13.45 17.57 16.67
CA LEU A 139 -13.61 18.31 17.93
C LEU A 139 -14.78 17.77 18.76
N GLY A 140 -15.92 17.49 18.12
CA GLY A 140 -17.07 16.86 18.79
C GLY A 140 -16.71 15.51 19.41
N ARG A 141 -15.90 14.71 18.71
CA ARG A 141 -15.40 13.42 19.22
C ARG A 141 -14.46 13.56 20.40
N LEU A 142 -13.59 14.57 20.39
CA LEU A 142 -12.71 14.86 21.52
C LEU A 142 -13.50 15.12 22.81
N LEU A 143 -14.59 15.88 22.72
CA LEU A 143 -15.43 16.19 23.88
C LEU A 143 -16.14 14.95 24.45
N GLN A 144 -16.54 14.01 23.60
CA GLN A 144 -17.21 12.77 24.01
C GLN A 144 -16.24 11.71 24.53
N HIS A 145 -15.09 11.56 23.87
CA HIS A 145 -14.11 10.50 24.14
C HIS A 145 -12.68 11.07 24.15
N PRO A 146 -12.29 11.84 25.18
CA PRO A 146 -11.01 12.55 25.22
C PRO A 146 -9.78 11.62 25.28
N ARG A 147 -9.99 10.33 25.59
CA ARG A 147 -8.97 9.27 25.60
C ARG A 147 -9.10 8.29 24.42
N GLY A 148 -9.99 8.56 23.46
CA GLY A 148 -10.13 7.75 22.24
C GLY A 148 -9.15 8.15 21.15
N ASP A 149 -9.18 7.42 20.02
CA ASP A 149 -8.25 7.59 18.89
C ASP A 149 -8.24 9.04 18.34
N ALA A 150 -9.39 9.73 18.33
CA ALA A 150 -9.49 11.14 17.97
C ALA A 150 -8.63 12.06 18.85
N GLY A 151 -8.66 11.82 20.16
CA GLY A 151 -7.85 12.58 21.12
C GLY A 151 -6.37 12.30 20.98
N HIS A 152 -5.99 11.04 20.71
CA HIS A 152 -4.61 10.68 20.42
C HIS A 152 -4.09 11.31 19.12
N ALA A 153 -4.89 11.30 18.06
CA ALA A 153 -4.54 11.94 16.80
C ALA A 153 -4.30 13.44 16.98
N LEU A 154 -5.21 14.14 17.67
CA LEU A 154 -5.08 15.58 17.90
C LEU A 154 -3.87 15.93 18.79
N LYS A 155 -3.65 15.18 19.87
CA LYS A 155 -2.45 15.32 20.71
C LYS A 155 -1.19 15.12 19.88
N GLY A 156 -1.17 14.11 19.00
CA GLY A 156 -0.05 13.84 18.11
C GLY A 156 0.23 14.99 17.14
N THR A 157 -0.81 15.63 16.59
CA THR A 157 -0.68 16.78 15.67
C THR A 157 -0.15 18.04 16.36
N PHE A 158 -0.58 18.32 17.59
CA PHE A 158 -0.27 19.56 18.30
C PHE A 158 0.74 19.40 19.46
N GLN A 159 1.37 18.23 19.58
CA GLN A 159 2.35 17.99 20.65
C GLN A 159 3.54 18.94 20.54
N SER A 160 4.03 19.39 21.69
CA SER A 160 5.32 20.09 21.76
C SER A 160 6.46 19.14 21.42
N HIS A 161 7.58 19.69 20.97
CA HIS A 161 8.80 18.91 20.75
C HIS A 161 9.22 18.14 22.02
N TYR A 162 9.07 18.76 23.20
CA TYR A 162 9.32 18.10 24.49
C TYR A 162 8.43 16.86 24.72
N SER A 163 7.13 16.97 24.45
CA SER A 163 6.21 15.83 24.60
C SER A 163 6.53 14.72 23.59
N TRP A 164 6.93 15.12 22.38
CA TRP A 164 7.41 14.19 21.35
C TRP A 164 8.66 13.42 21.81
N MET A 165 9.65 14.09 22.43
CA MET A 165 10.84 13.42 22.98
C MET A 165 10.50 12.39 24.07
N GLN A 166 9.51 12.67 24.92
CA GLN A 166 9.04 11.71 25.92
C GLN A 166 8.42 10.48 25.24
N ALA A 167 7.55 10.69 24.24
CA ALA A 167 6.96 9.61 23.46
C ALA A 167 8.03 8.81 22.70
N ASP A 168 9.05 9.47 22.17
CA ASP A 168 10.17 8.84 21.49
C ASP A 168 11.01 7.96 22.42
N THR A 169 11.23 8.41 23.66
CA THR A 169 11.89 7.59 24.69
C THR A 169 11.10 6.31 24.97
N ALA A 170 9.77 6.41 25.10
CA ALA A 170 8.91 5.24 25.24
C ALA A 170 8.96 4.32 24.01
N ARG A 171 9.01 4.90 22.80
CA ARG A 171 9.17 4.16 21.55
C ARG A 171 10.50 3.38 21.50
N HIS A 172 11.60 3.98 21.95
CA HIS A 172 12.88 3.26 22.06
C HIS A 172 12.84 2.14 23.09
N ALA A 173 12.20 2.33 24.25
CA ALA A 173 12.01 1.26 25.22
C ALA A 173 11.22 0.06 24.63
N ILE A 174 10.19 0.33 23.83
CA ILE A 174 9.46 -0.72 23.09
C ILE A 174 10.39 -1.44 22.10
N ARG A 175 11.17 -0.71 21.31
CA ARG A 175 12.11 -1.29 20.35
C ARG A 175 13.15 -2.21 21.02
N LEU A 176 13.69 -1.82 22.17
CA LEU A 176 14.64 -2.66 22.91
C LEU A 176 14.02 -3.98 23.37
N ARG A 177 12.75 -3.96 23.80
CA ARG A 177 12.02 -5.18 24.18
C ARG A 177 11.80 -6.11 23.00
N TRP A 178 11.55 -5.56 21.81
CA TRP A 178 11.46 -6.34 20.58
C TRP A 178 12.80 -6.94 20.16
N ILE A 179 13.89 -6.16 20.27
CA ILE A 179 15.25 -6.68 20.03
C ILE A 179 15.55 -7.86 20.96
N GLU A 180 15.19 -7.75 22.24
CA GLU A 180 15.37 -8.86 23.19
C GLU A 180 14.53 -10.08 22.80
N PHE A 181 13.26 -9.86 22.45
CA PHE A 181 12.35 -10.93 22.02
C PHE A 181 12.88 -11.70 20.81
N PHE A 182 13.43 -11.00 19.80
CA PHE A 182 13.96 -11.64 18.59
C PHE A 182 15.30 -12.36 18.79
N LYS A 183 15.83 -12.42 20.01
CA LYS A 183 16.94 -13.35 20.32
C LYS A 183 16.47 -14.80 20.36
N ASP A 184 15.21 -15.02 20.74
CA ASP A 184 14.65 -16.35 20.95
C ASP A 184 13.68 -16.78 19.81
N PHE A 185 13.26 -15.83 18.96
CA PHE A 185 12.29 -16.05 17.89
C PHE A 185 12.73 -15.40 16.59
N ASP A 186 12.51 -16.05 15.45
CA ASP A 186 12.84 -15.50 14.13
C ASP A 186 11.75 -14.55 13.59
N VAL A 187 10.49 -14.90 13.84
CA VAL A 187 9.32 -14.18 13.32
C VAL A 187 8.16 -14.21 14.32
N VAL A 188 7.28 -13.21 14.23
CA VAL A 188 5.97 -13.18 14.89
C VAL A 188 4.87 -13.14 13.83
N LEU A 189 3.96 -14.10 13.92
CA LEU A 189 2.77 -14.14 13.06
C LEU A 189 1.63 -13.36 13.71
N MET A 190 1.07 -12.41 12.97
CA MET A 190 0.00 -11.54 13.45
C MET A 190 -1.09 -11.39 12.39
N PRO A 191 -2.36 -11.21 12.79
CA PRO A 191 -3.38 -10.79 11.84
C PRO A 191 -3.02 -9.40 11.28
N VAL A 192 -3.40 -9.13 10.03
CA VAL A 192 -3.21 -7.80 9.40
C VAL A 192 -4.21 -6.79 9.96
N ALA A 193 -5.43 -7.24 10.21
CA ALA A 193 -6.57 -6.48 10.70
C ALA A 193 -7.49 -7.41 11.51
N PRO A 194 -8.32 -6.89 12.43
CA PRO A 194 -9.23 -7.72 13.23
C PRO A 194 -10.42 -8.26 12.42
N THR A 195 -10.69 -7.73 11.24
CA THR A 195 -11.80 -8.14 10.36
C THR A 195 -11.33 -8.26 8.91
N VAL A 196 -12.12 -8.97 8.09
CA VAL A 196 -12.08 -8.79 6.63
C VAL A 196 -12.51 -7.37 6.25
N ALA A 197 -12.42 -7.02 4.97
CA ALA A 197 -12.85 -5.70 4.47
C ALA A 197 -14.28 -5.37 4.94
N PRO A 198 -14.48 -4.34 5.78
CA PRO A 198 -15.80 -3.98 6.28
C PRO A 198 -16.63 -3.34 5.15
N PRO A 199 -17.98 -3.36 5.25
CA PRO A 199 -18.84 -2.64 4.32
C PRO A 199 -18.50 -1.15 4.27
N HIS A 200 -18.82 -0.50 3.13
CA HIS A 200 -18.69 0.94 3.02
C HIS A 200 -19.54 1.64 4.10
N HIS A 201 -18.90 2.48 4.90
CA HIS A 201 -19.56 3.27 5.92
C HIS A 201 -20.19 4.55 5.31
N ASN A 202 -21.28 5.03 5.91
CA ASN A 202 -21.94 6.29 5.53
C ASN A 202 -21.38 7.53 6.25
N ARG A 203 -20.40 7.38 7.16
CA ARG A 203 -19.79 8.51 7.88
C ARG A 203 -18.68 9.16 7.05
N LEU A 204 -19.06 9.99 6.09
CA LEU A 204 -18.13 10.71 5.21
C LEU A 204 -17.28 11.76 5.96
N VAL A 205 -17.83 12.34 7.02
CA VAL A 205 -17.25 13.47 7.77
C VAL A 205 -16.61 13.04 9.10
N ASP A 206 -17.27 12.14 9.84
CA ASP A 206 -16.83 11.66 11.16
C ASP A 206 -16.06 10.34 11.04
N LYS A 207 -14.76 10.42 10.75
CA LYS A 207 -13.91 9.24 10.56
C LYS A 207 -13.66 8.46 11.86
N PHE A 208 -13.60 9.13 12.99
CA PHE A 208 -13.33 8.49 14.30
C PHE A 208 -14.58 7.89 14.95
N GLY A 209 -15.77 8.24 14.47
CA GLY A 209 -17.03 7.65 14.91
C GLY A 209 -17.45 6.37 14.20
N ARG A 210 -16.63 5.88 13.26
CA ARG A 210 -16.87 4.62 12.58
C ARG A 210 -16.58 3.47 13.54
N SER A 211 -17.39 2.41 13.47
CA SER A 211 -17.16 1.17 14.19
C SER A 211 -17.02 -0.01 13.24
N ILE A 212 -16.47 -1.09 13.77
CA ILE A 212 -16.42 -2.42 13.16
C ILE A 212 -16.95 -3.43 14.18
N ASP A 213 -17.51 -4.52 13.70
CA ASP A 213 -17.89 -5.65 14.54
C ASP A 213 -16.72 -6.65 14.63
N VAL A 214 -16.30 -6.99 15.85
CA VAL A 214 -15.29 -8.02 16.11
C VAL A 214 -15.89 -8.98 17.12
N ASP A 215 -16.23 -10.19 16.67
CA ASP A 215 -16.85 -11.24 17.48
C ASP A 215 -18.11 -10.77 18.25
N GLY A 216 -18.94 -9.93 17.61
CA GLY A 216 -20.16 -9.38 18.19
C GLY A 216 -19.95 -8.14 19.08
N GLU A 217 -18.70 -7.69 19.25
CA GLU A 217 -18.36 -6.46 19.96
C GLU A 217 -18.13 -5.30 18.98
N GLN A 218 -18.78 -4.17 19.23
CA GLN A 218 -18.56 -2.95 18.47
C GLN A 218 -17.27 -2.26 18.91
N ARG A 219 -16.28 -2.23 18.02
CA ARG A 219 -14.96 -1.63 18.26
C ARG A 219 -14.73 -0.41 17.37
N PRO A 220 -13.86 0.53 17.78
CA PRO A 220 -13.46 1.65 16.93
C PRO A 220 -12.89 1.16 15.59
N TYR A 221 -13.30 1.78 14.49
CA TYR A 221 -12.85 1.41 13.14
C TYR A 221 -11.32 1.45 12.98
N TRP A 222 -10.65 2.34 13.73
CA TRP A 222 -9.20 2.50 13.70
C TRP A 222 -8.45 1.38 14.41
N ASP A 223 -9.13 0.44 15.07
CA ASP A 223 -8.51 -0.81 15.53
C ASP A 223 -7.91 -1.62 14.37
N GLN A 224 -8.37 -1.38 13.13
CA GLN A 224 -7.81 -2.01 11.92
C GLN A 224 -6.32 -1.73 11.70
N VAL A 225 -5.80 -0.57 12.13
CA VAL A 225 -4.38 -0.22 11.90
C VAL A 225 -3.48 -0.58 13.08
N LYS A 226 -4.03 -1.07 14.19
CA LYS A 226 -3.26 -1.32 15.42
C LYS A 226 -2.29 -2.50 15.26
N TRP A 227 -2.66 -3.51 14.48
CA TRP A 227 -1.80 -4.67 14.20
C TRP A 227 -0.60 -4.31 13.31
N SER A 228 -0.81 -3.51 12.25
CA SER A 228 0.29 -3.02 11.43
C SER A 228 1.16 -2.00 12.17
N ALA A 229 0.60 -1.24 13.11
CA ALA A 229 1.37 -0.32 13.94
C ALA A 229 2.43 -1.01 14.81
N LEU A 230 2.25 -2.29 15.19
CA LEU A 230 3.26 -3.06 15.94
C LEU A 230 4.58 -3.17 15.16
N ALA A 231 4.52 -3.43 13.85
CA ALA A 231 5.70 -3.45 12.99
C ALA A 231 6.41 -2.08 13.01
N ASN A 232 5.64 -0.99 12.85
CA ASN A 232 6.19 0.37 12.84
C ASN A 232 6.89 0.75 14.16
N ILE A 233 6.30 0.44 15.32
CA ILE A 233 6.88 0.81 16.63
C ILE A 233 7.99 -0.13 17.08
N SER A 234 7.98 -1.39 16.63
CA SER A 234 9.05 -2.36 16.91
C SER A 234 10.34 -2.02 16.15
N GLY A 235 10.23 -1.32 15.02
CA GLY A 235 11.36 -1.05 14.13
C GLY A 235 11.83 -2.27 13.32
N GLY A 236 11.02 -3.33 13.30
CA GLY A 236 11.23 -4.52 12.46
C GLY A 236 10.49 -4.43 11.12
N PRO A 237 10.95 -5.16 10.09
CA PRO A 237 10.24 -5.29 8.83
C PRO A 237 9.03 -6.22 8.99
N ALA A 238 8.03 -6.04 8.12
CA ALA A 238 6.88 -6.91 8.09
C ALA A 238 6.42 -7.21 6.65
N THR A 239 6.16 -8.48 6.36
CA THR A 239 5.62 -8.94 5.07
C THR A 239 4.21 -9.46 5.26
N THR A 240 3.26 -8.97 4.45
CA THR A 240 1.87 -9.41 4.48
C THR A 240 1.57 -10.32 3.28
N ILE A 241 0.87 -11.42 3.54
CA ILE A 241 0.47 -12.40 2.53
C ILE A 241 -1.02 -12.79 2.68
N PRO A 242 -1.79 -12.90 1.59
CA PRO A 242 -3.12 -13.52 1.62
C PRO A 242 -3.00 -15.01 1.97
N VAL A 243 -3.77 -15.46 2.95
CA VAL A 243 -3.70 -16.86 3.42
C VAL A 243 -4.94 -17.68 3.02
N ARG A 244 -6.12 -17.06 3.01
CA ARG A 244 -7.38 -17.72 2.67
C ARG A 244 -8.50 -16.73 2.42
N ARG A 245 -9.66 -17.22 1.99
CA ARG A 245 -10.92 -16.49 2.10
C ARG A 245 -11.61 -16.69 3.46
N GLY A 246 -12.28 -15.63 3.90
CA GLY A 246 -13.17 -15.62 5.05
C GLY A 246 -14.50 -16.31 4.77
N ARG A 247 -15.35 -16.41 5.81
CA ARG A 247 -16.71 -16.98 5.70
C ARG A 247 -17.60 -16.22 4.69
N THR A 248 -17.28 -14.96 4.43
CA THR A 248 -17.96 -14.08 3.47
C THR A 248 -17.31 -14.07 2.09
N GLY A 249 -16.30 -14.92 1.85
CA GLY A 249 -15.55 -14.97 0.59
C GLY A 249 -14.50 -13.86 0.42
N LEU A 250 -14.40 -12.93 1.38
CA LEU A 250 -13.41 -11.85 1.36
C LEU A 250 -12.01 -12.34 1.78
N PRO A 251 -10.91 -11.81 1.21
CA PRO A 251 -9.56 -12.22 1.57
C PRO A 251 -9.21 -11.96 3.05
N VAL A 252 -8.46 -12.90 3.63
CA VAL A 252 -7.83 -12.80 4.95
C VAL A 252 -6.32 -12.86 4.75
N GLY A 253 -5.61 -11.91 5.37
CA GLY A 253 -4.15 -11.83 5.31
C GLY A 253 -3.50 -12.12 6.66
N LEU A 254 -2.24 -12.57 6.60
CA LEU A 254 -1.34 -12.72 7.74
C LEU A 254 -0.13 -11.80 7.54
N GLN A 255 0.34 -11.18 8.62
CA GLN A 255 1.57 -10.39 8.64
C GLN A 255 2.66 -11.15 9.39
N VAL A 256 3.84 -11.23 8.78
CA VAL A 256 5.06 -11.82 9.34
C VAL A 256 5.98 -10.68 9.76
N LEU A 257 6.13 -10.45 11.06
CA LEU A 257 7.03 -9.45 11.63
C LEU A 257 8.37 -10.11 11.98
N GLY A 258 9.49 -9.48 11.61
CA GLY A 258 10.85 -9.96 11.90
C GLY A 258 11.70 -8.97 12.71
N PRO A 259 12.94 -9.34 13.05
CA PRO A 259 13.91 -8.45 13.69
C PRO A 259 14.30 -7.29 12.78
N ALA A 260 14.76 -6.18 13.35
CA ALA A 260 15.27 -5.05 12.58
C ALA A 260 16.34 -5.49 11.56
N GLY A 261 16.14 -5.18 10.28
CA GLY A 261 17.00 -5.63 9.16
C GLY A 261 16.71 -7.04 8.65
N GLY A 262 15.72 -7.74 9.20
CA GLY A 262 15.31 -9.10 8.83
C GLY A 262 14.36 -9.18 7.62
N ASP A 263 14.43 -8.23 6.68
CA ASP A 263 13.50 -8.10 5.56
C ASP A 263 13.43 -9.37 4.71
N LEU A 264 14.59 -9.96 4.42
CA LEU A 264 14.66 -11.20 3.64
C LEU A 264 14.03 -12.39 4.39
N THR A 265 14.15 -12.42 5.72
CA THR A 265 13.55 -13.49 6.54
C THR A 265 12.02 -13.41 6.49
N THR A 266 11.43 -12.22 6.60
CA THR A 266 9.97 -12.08 6.54
C THR A 266 9.44 -12.36 5.14
N ILE A 267 10.18 -11.97 4.09
CA ILE A 267 9.83 -12.26 2.69
C ILE A 267 9.90 -13.76 2.40
N GLU A 268 11.00 -14.43 2.79
CA GLU A 268 11.18 -15.86 2.55
C GLU A 268 10.14 -16.68 3.32
N PHE A 269 9.91 -16.36 4.59
CA PHE A 269 8.88 -17.03 5.38
C PHE A 269 7.50 -16.87 4.73
N ALA A 270 7.14 -15.66 4.28
CA ALA A 270 5.88 -15.44 3.58
C ALA A 270 5.80 -16.24 2.27
N ALA A 271 6.89 -16.33 1.51
CA ALA A 271 6.94 -17.13 0.28
C ALA A 271 6.76 -18.63 0.54
N LEU A 272 7.35 -19.16 1.60
CA LEU A 272 7.17 -20.55 2.03
C LEU A 272 5.74 -20.80 2.48
N LEU A 273 5.19 -19.94 3.36
CA LEU A 273 3.81 -20.04 3.82
C LEU A 273 2.82 -19.99 2.65
N GLY A 274 3.08 -19.16 1.65
CA GLY A 274 2.25 -19.03 0.45
C GLY A 274 2.07 -20.30 -0.36
N ARG A 275 2.96 -21.30 -0.20
CA ARG A 275 2.85 -22.62 -0.84
C ARG A 275 1.95 -23.59 -0.08
N GLU A 276 1.72 -23.33 1.21
CA GLU A 276 0.99 -24.20 2.12
C GLU A 276 -0.46 -23.72 2.37
N VAL A 277 -0.84 -22.57 1.80
CA VAL A 277 -2.14 -21.92 2.01
C VAL A 277 -2.85 -21.64 0.69
N GLU A 278 -4.14 -21.30 0.73
CA GLU A 278 -4.92 -20.97 -0.49
C GLU A 278 -4.26 -19.84 -1.29
N GLY A 279 -3.63 -18.89 -0.59
CA GLY A 279 -2.84 -17.85 -1.20
C GLY A 279 -3.69 -16.77 -1.86
N TYR A 280 -3.11 -16.12 -2.87
CA TYR A 280 -3.81 -15.13 -3.68
C TYR A 280 -4.74 -15.81 -4.68
N VAL A 281 -5.98 -15.36 -4.75
CA VAL A 281 -6.89 -15.72 -5.83
C VAL A 281 -7.48 -14.46 -6.47
N PRO A 282 -7.45 -14.33 -7.81
CA PRO A 282 -8.09 -13.24 -8.52
C PRO A 282 -9.55 -13.05 -8.07
N PRO A 283 -9.99 -11.81 -7.80
CA PRO A 283 -11.37 -11.59 -7.40
C PRO A 283 -12.31 -11.85 -8.60
N PRO A 284 -13.34 -12.69 -8.45
CA PRO A 284 -14.20 -13.11 -9.57
C PRO A 284 -14.86 -11.97 -10.34
N ALA A 285 -15.10 -10.83 -9.69
CA ALA A 285 -15.72 -9.66 -10.31
C ALA A 285 -14.78 -8.87 -11.25
N TYR A 286 -13.50 -9.22 -11.32
CA TYR A 286 -12.48 -8.55 -12.14
C TYR A 286 -11.58 -9.55 -12.90
N SER A 287 -11.91 -10.84 -12.83
CA SER A 287 -11.20 -11.95 -13.49
C SER A 287 -11.79 -12.23 -14.87
#